data_AF-J4QBM5-F1
#
_entry.id   AF-J4QBM5-F1
#
_cell.length_a   1.000
_cell.length_b   1.000
_cell.length_c   1.000
_cell.angle_alpha   90.00
_cell.angle_beta   90.00
_cell.angle_gamma   90.00
#
_symmetry.space_group_name_H-M   'P 1'
#
loop_
_entity.id
_entity.type
_entity.pdbx_description
1 polymer ?
#
loop_
_entity_poly.entity_id
_entity_poly.type
_entity_poly.pdbx_seq_one_letter_code
_entity_poly.pdbx_strand_id
1 'polypeptide(L)'
;ANPNIVDFWWAVDRAAKECIKERTRKVTHGIRFIYQGGMMFIELPSSRRLSYVKPRIGENPFGGESITYMGLDLSKKWARIESYGPKLVENITQAISRDILCYAMQTLRTMDIVAHVHDELIIECDERVSLVALCEQMARTPPWADGLLLRADGFECNFYQKE
;
A
#
# COMPACT_ATOMS: atom_id res chain seq x y z
N ALA A 1 -0.13 -13.31 -16.84
CA ALA A 1 -0.65 -12.50 -15.72
C ALA A 1 -2.13 -12.24 -15.95
N ASN A 2 -2.94 -12.08 -14.91
CA ASN A 2 -4.36 -11.73 -15.04
C ASN A 2 -4.47 -10.40 -15.82
N PRO A 3 -5.21 -10.33 -16.94
CA PRO A 3 -5.30 -9.13 -17.77
C PRO A 3 -5.69 -7.87 -16.99
N ASN A 4 -6.63 -7.98 -16.04
CA ASN A 4 -7.07 -6.85 -15.22
C ASN A 4 -5.94 -6.27 -14.35
N ILE A 5 -5.02 -7.12 -13.88
CA ILE A 5 -3.87 -6.68 -13.08
C ILE A 5 -2.87 -5.93 -13.96
N VAL A 6 -2.62 -6.44 -15.17
CA VAL A 6 -1.72 -5.80 -16.13
C VAL A 6 -2.28 -4.46 -16.60
N ASP A 7 -3.58 -4.40 -16.87
CA ASP A 7 -4.26 -3.17 -17.25
C ASP A 7 -4.20 -2.12 -16.14
N PHE A 8 -4.33 -2.54 -14.88
CA PHE A 8 -4.16 -1.67 -13.72
C PHE A 8 -2.74 -1.10 -13.64
N TRP A 9 -1.71 -1.93 -13.85
CA TRP A 9 -0.31 -1.47 -13.87
C TRP A 9 -0.09 -0.35 -14.89
N TRP A 10 -0.62 -0.52 -16.10
CA TRP A 10 -0.45 0.46 -17.16
C TRP A 10 -1.37 1.68 -17.00
N ALA A 11 -2.53 1.55 -16.38
CA ALA A 11 -3.36 2.68 -15.99
C ALA A 11 -2.64 3.58 -14.97
N VAL A 12 -1.98 2.98 -13.97
CA VAL A 12 -1.14 3.68 -12.99
C VAL A 12 0.08 4.31 -13.65
N ASP A 13 0.77 3.59 -14.55
CA ASP A 13 1.91 4.11 -15.30
C ASP A 13 1.55 5.39 -16.07
N ARG A 14 0.45 5.33 -16.85
CA ARG A 14 -0.04 6.48 -17.63
C ARG A 14 -0.41 7.65 -16.72
N ALA A 15 -1.20 7.41 -15.67
CA ALA A 15 -1.63 8.46 -14.76
C ALA A 15 -0.45 9.15 -14.06
N ALA A 16 0.56 8.38 -13.64
CA ALA A 16 1.77 8.93 -13.03
C ALA A 16 2.61 9.73 -14.04
N LYS A 17 2.85 9.19 -15.23
CA LYS A 17 3.61 9.88 -16.29
C LYS A 17 2.95 11.19 -16.70
N GLU A 18 1.65 11.17 -16.97
CA GLU A 18 0.88 12.37 -17.31
C GLU A 18 0.92 13.40 -16.18
N CYS A 19 0.73 12.98 -14.92
CA CYS A 19 0.81 13.85 -13.75
C CYS A 19 2.19 14.55 -13.67
N ILE A 20 3.28 13.83 -13.93
CA ILE A 20 4.63 14.38 -13.90
C ILE A 20 4.88 15.35 -15.07
N LYS A 21 4.47 14.99 -16.29
CA LYS A 21 4.69 15.79 -17.51
C LYS A 21 3.90 17.09 -17.47
N GLU A 22 2.61 16.99 -17.20
CA GLU A 22 1.69 18.12 -17.23
C GLU A 22 1.69 18.93 -15.93
N ARG A 23 2.23 18.35 -14.84
CA ARG A 23 2.17 18.92 -13.48
C ARG A 23 0.75 19.19 -13.01
N THR A 24 -0.17 18.32 -13.42
CA THR A 24 -1.60 18.38 -13.08
C THR A 24 -2.00 17.22 -12.17
N ARG A 25 -3.27 17.20 -11.77
CA ARG A 25 -3.87 16.07 -11.05
C ARG A 25 -4.43 15.05 -12.04
N LYS A 26 -4.15 13.77 -11.80
CA LYS A 26 -4.71 12.63 -12.55
C LYS A 26 -5.39 11.66 -11.59
N VAL A 27 -6.35 10.88 -12.09
CA VAL A 27 -7.10 9.92 -11.28
C VAL A 27 -7.30 8.63 -12.07
N THR A 28 -7.11 7.50 -11.41
CA THR A 28 -7.47 6.19 -11.95
C THR A 28 -7.80 5.25 -10.81
N HIS A 29 -8.83 4.41 -10.96
CA HIS A 29 -9.23 3.41 -9.95
C HIS A 29 -9.40 3.97 -8.51
N GLY A 30 -9.90 5.20 -8.37
CA GLY A 30 -10.05 5.86 -7.06
C GLY A 30 -8.74 6.39 -6.45
N ILE A 31 -7.60 6.22 -7.14
CA ILE A 31 -6.28 6.69 -6.72
C ILE A 31 -5.97 8.00 -7.43
N ARG A 32 -5.44 8.98 -6.68
CA ARG A 32 -5.17 10.32 -7.18
C ARG A 32 -3.68 10.57 -7.26
N PHE A 33 -3.22 11.06 -8.41
CA PHE A 33 -1.84 11.47 -8.66
C PHE A 33 -1.82 12.99 -8.67
N ILE A 34 -0.99 13.60 -7.82
CA ILE A 34 -0.99 15.04 -7.57
C ILE A 34 0.44 15.56 -7.66
N TYR A 35 0.71 16.46 -8.60
CA TYR A 35 1.97 17.18 -8.64
C TYR A 35 1.87 18.46 -7.79
N GLN A 36 2.67 18.58 -6.74
CA GLN A 36 2.69 19.75 -5.86
C GLN A 36 4.08 19.96 -5.27
N GLY A 37 4.60 21.20 -5.32
CA GLY A 37 5.85 21.56 -4.63
C GLY A 37 7.09 20.78 -5.08
N GLY A 38 7.15 20.36 -6.35
CA GLY A 38 8.25 19.53 -6.86
C GLY A 38 8.20 18.07 -6.39
N MET A 39 7.05 17.62 -5.90
CA MET A 39 6.77 16.24 -5.55
C MET A 39 5.58 15.73 -6.37
N MET A 40 5.54 14.43 -6.62
CA MET A 40 4.33 13.73 -7.01
C MET A 40 3.83 12.97 -5.79
N PHE A 41 2.56 13.14 -5.45
CA PHE A 41 1.87 12.35 -4.44
C PHE A 41 0.95 11.35 -5.13
N ILE A 42 0.96 10.11 -4.65
CA ILE A 42 -0.09 9.13 -4.91
C ILE A 42 -0.97 9.10 -3.66
N GLU A 43 -2.16 9.64 -3.75
CA GLU A 43 -3.15 9.67 -2.68
C GLU A 43 -4.14 8.52 -2.85
N LEU A 44 -4.22 7.68 -1.82
CA LEU A 44 -5.03 6.46 -1.78
C LEU A 44 -6.46 6.77 -1.31
N PRO A 45 -7.42 5.84 -1.49
CA PRO A 45 -8.78 5.98 -0.94
C PRO A 45 -8.82 6.23 0.57
N SER A 46 -7.85 5.68 1.32
CA SER A 46 -7.63 5.94 2.75
C SER A 46 -7.17 7.36 3.08
N SER A 47 -6.95 8.22 2.09
CA SER A 47 -6.30 9.54 2.19
C SER A 47 -4.80 9.52 2.52
N ARG A 48 -4.17 8.35 2.70
CA ARG A 48 -2.72 8.24 2.77
C ARG A 48 -2.08 8.77 1.48
N ARG A 49 -0.94 9.47 1.61
CA ARG A 49 -0.12 9.93 0.49
C ARG A 49 1.24 9.23 0.46
N LEU A 50 1.57 8.65 -0.69
CA LEU A 50 2.93 8.20 -1.01
C LEU A 50 3.64 9.33 -1.76
N SER A 51 4.83 9.71 -1.29
CA SER A 51 5.56 10.88 -1.78
C SER A 51 6.74 10.49 -2.66
N TYR A 52 6.82 11.06 -3.86
CA TYR A 52 7.90 10.87 -4.82
C TYR A 52 8.57 12.22 -5.06
N VAL A 53 9.81 12.38 -4.59
CA VAL A 53 10.52 13.67 -4.55
C VAL A 53 11.18 13.97 -5.90
N LYS A 54 11.03 15.20 -6.41
CA LYS A 54 11.62 15.68 -7.68
C LYS A 54 11.43 14.67 -8.84
N PRO A 55 10.17 14.26 -9.10
CA PRO A 55 9.89 13.24 -10.11
C PRO A 55 10.13 13.81 -11.51
N ARG A 56 10.59 12.97 -12.43
CA ARG A 56 10.88 13.31 -13.83
C ARG A 56 10.57 12.11 -14.72
N ILE A 57 10.28 12.40 -15.99
CA ILE A 57 10.34 11.37 -17.03
C ILE A 57 11.80 11.21 -17.42
N GLY A 58 12.28 9.97 -17.37
CA GLY A 58 13.58 9.55 -17.87
C GLY A 58 13.43 8.57 -19.02
N GLU A 59 14.54 7.93 -19.37
CA GLU A 59 14.61 6.85 -20.34
C GLU A 59 14.96 5.56 -19.59
N ASN A 60 14.27 4.46 -19.91
CA ASN A 60 14.58 3.14 -19.39
C ASN A 60 15.73 2.51 -20.20
N PRO A 61 16.33 1.39 -19.75
CA PRO A 61 17.41 0.71 -20.47
C PRO A 61 17.06 0.21 -21.89
N PHE A 62 15.78 0.22 -22.26
CA PHE A 62 15.26 -0.22 -23.56
C PHE A 62 14.86 0.95 -24.48
N GLY A 63 15.19 2.20 -24.10
CA GLY A 63 14.89 3.40 -24.88
C GLY A 63 13.44 3.93 -24.75
N GLY A 64 12.65 3.35 -23.84
CA GLY A 64 11.29 3.80 -23.56
C GLY A 64 11.22 4.80 -22.40
N GLU A 65 10.08 5.48 -22.23
CA GLU A 65 9.90 6.39 -21.10
C GLU A 65 9.85 5.65 -19.75
N SER A 66 10.60 6.16 -18.77
CA SER A 66 10.58 5.72 -17.36
C SER A 66 10.16 6.85 -16.42
N ILE A 67 9.67 6.48 -15.24
CA ILE A 67 9.45 7.42 -14.15
C ILE A 67 10.72 7.41 -13.29
N THR A 68 11.26 8.58 -12.95
CA THR A 68 12.38 8.67 -12.01
C THR A 68 12.08 9.64 -10.89
N TYR A 69 12.62 9.40 -9.70
CA TYR A 69 12.47 10.30 -8.55
C TYR A 69 13.74 10.27 -7.68
N MET A 70 13.89 11.25 -6.80
CA MET A 70 14.96 11.27 -5.80
C MET A 70 14.54 10.43 -4.59
N GLY A 71 15.39 9.51 -4.16
CA GLY A 71 15.19 8.71 -2.96
C GLY A 71 16.51 8.17 -2.43
N LEU A 72 16.44 7.37 -1.38
CA LEU A 72 17.61 6.65 -0.86
C LEU A 72 17.83 5.37 -1.67
N ASP A 73 19.04 5.20 -2.18
CA ASP A 73 19.47 3.92 -2.75
C ASP A 73 19.74 2.87 -1.64
N LEU A 74 20.16 1.67 -2.05
CA LEU A 74 20.53 0.58 -1.13
C LEU A 74 21.71 0.95 -0.20
N SER A 75 22.53 1.93 -0.58
CA SER A 75 23.64 2.46 0.22
C SER A 75 23.21 3.63 1.12
N LYS A 76 21.91 3.91 1.22
CA LYS A 76 21.32 5.03 1.98
C LYS A 76 21.82 6.41 1.51
N LYS A 77 22.21 6.54 0.24
CA LYS A 77 22.58 7.82 -0.37
C LYS A 77 21.45 8.34 -1.23
N TRP A 78 21.31 9.66 -1.30
CA TRP A 78 20.38 10.30 -2.22
C TRP A 78 20.79 10.03 -3.67
N ALA A 79 19.95 9.32 -4.38
CA ALA A 79 20.14 8.96 -5.78
C ALA A 79 18.85 9.18 -6.57
N ARG A 80 18.99 9.18 -7.89
CA ARG A 80 17.84 9.11 -8.80
C ARG A 80 17.48 7.65 -8.99
N ILE A 81 16.26 7.29 -8.60
CA ILE A 81 15.73 5.93 -8.66
C ILE A 81 14.78 5.84 -9.84
N GLU A 82 14.94 4.81 -10.66
CA GLU A 82 13.99 4.47 -11.72
C GLU A 82 12.79 3.71 -11.17
N SER A 83 11.63 3.94 -11.78
CA SER A 83 10.35 3.32 -11.46
C SER A 83 9.47 3.23 -12.70
N TYR A 84 8.39 2.49 -12.56
CA TYR A 84 7.43 2.18 -13.61
C TYR A 84 6.12 1.71 -12.97
N GLY A 85 5.02 1.70 -13.73
CA GLY A 85 3.68 1.35 -13.24
C GLY A 85 3.62 0.18 -12.26
N PRO A 86 4.10 -1.02 -12.61
CA PRO A 86 4.15 -2.17 -11.70
C PRO A 86 4.81 -1.90 -10.35
N LYS A 87 5.93 -1.16 -10.30
CA LYS A 87 6.59 -0.81 -9.03
C LYS A 87 5.78 0.20 -8.21
N LEU A 88 5.09 1.13 -8.87
CA LEU A 88 4.16 2.02 -8.17
C LEU A 88 2.95 1.25 -7.62
N VAL A 89 2.42 0.30 -8.39
CA VAL A 89 1.33 -0.59 -7.94
C VAL A 89 1.75 -1.43 -6.75
N GLU A 90 2.96 -1.98 -6.73
CA GLU A 90 3.50 -2.68 -5.55
C GLU A 90 3.42 -1.80 -4.29
N ASN A 91 3.88 -0.54 -4.37
CA ASN A 91 3.83 0.40 -3.24
C ASN A 91 2.39 0.76 -2.85
N ILE A 92 1.49 0.95 -3.83
CA ILE A 92 0.07 1.22 -3.60
C ILE A 92 -0.57 0.05 -2.84
N THR A 93 -0.35 -1.18 -3.30
CA THR A 93 -0.91 -2.39 -2.68
C THR A 93 -0.41 -2.55 -1.25
N GLN A 94 0.91 -2.45 -1.03
CA GLN A 94 1.49 -2.53 0.32
C GLN A 94 0.92 -1.45 1.26
N ALA A 95 0.75 -0.23 0.75
CA ALA A 95 0.19 0.86 1.52
C ALA A 95 -1.30 0.65 1.86
N ILE A 96 -2.11 0.15 0.92
CA ILE A 96 -3.52 -0.20 1.18
C ILE A 96 -3.61 -1.34 2.21
N SER A 97 -2.81 -2.40 2.06
CA SER A 97 -2.76 -3.51 3.03
C SER A 97 -2.41 -3.01 4.43
N ARG A 98 -1.44 -2.09 4.54
CA ARG A 98 -1.09 -1.49 5.83
C ARG A 98 -2.21 -0.62 6.41
N ASP A 99 -2.96 0.11 5.58
CA ASP A 99 -4.09 0.90 6.05
C ASP A 99 -5.24 0.01 6.57
N ILE A 100 -5.48 -1.14 5.92
CA ILE A 100 -6.46 -2.15 6.35
C ILE A 100 -6.03 -2.76 7.69
N LEU A 101 -4.77 -3.17 7.83
CA LEU A 101 -4.26 -3.72 9.09
C LEU A 101 -4.38 -2.70 10.23
N CYS A 102 -4.00 -1.45 9.99
CA CYS A 102 -4.15 -0.40 11.00
C CYS A 102 -5.62 -0.17 11.40
N TYR A 103 -6.57 -0.32 10.48
CA TYR A 103 -8.00 -0.28 10.80
C TYR A 103 -8.42 -1.46 11.70
N ALA A 104 -7.94 -2.67 11.42
CA ALA A 104 -8.17 -3.83 12.27
C ALA A 104 -7.59 -3.62 13.69
N MET A 105 -6.36 -3.10 13.79
CA MET A 105 -5.73 -2.77 15.08
C MET A 105 -6.55 -1.75 15.88
N GLN A 106 -7.12 -0.73 15.22
CA GLN A 106 -7.99 0.26 15.88
C GLN A 106 -9.33 -0.35 16.34
N THR A 107 -9.85 -1.31 15.58
CA THR A 107 -11.05 -2.07 15.95
C THR A 107 -10.79 -2.93 17.20
N LEU A 108 -9.61 -3.54 17.28
CA LEU A 108 -9.15 -4.40 18.36
C LEU A 108 -8.36 -3.66 19.46
N ARG A 109 -8.45 -2.33 19.53
CA ARG A 109 -7.64 -1.49 20.43
C ARG A 109 -7.78 -1.77 21.94
N THR A 110 -8.78 -2.55 22.33
CA THR A 110 -9.01 -2.97 23.74
C THR A 110 -8.34 -4.29 24.07
N MET A 111 -7.80 -4.99 23.06
CA MET A 111 -7.00 -6.20 23.23
C MET A 111 -5.53 -5.85 23.40
N ASP A 112 -4.76 -6.74 24.00
CA ASP A 112 -3.32 -6.56 24.16
C ASP A 112 -2.58 -7.05 22.90
N ILE A 113 -2.47 -6.17 21.90
CA ILE A 113 -1.71 -6.44 20.67
C ILE A 113 -0.22 -6.29 20.98
N VAL A 114 0.45 -7.41 21.23
CA VAL A 114 1.87 -7.45 21.63
C VAL A 114 2.82 -7.36 20.44
N ALA A 115 2.39 -7.76 19.25
CA ALA A 115 3.16 -7.65 18.02
C ALA A 115 2.29 -7.72 16.76
N HIS A 116 2.88 -7.39 15.62
CA HIS A 116 2.30 -7.64 14.30
C HIS A 116 3.41 -8.06 13.32
N VAL A 117 3.12 -9.01 12.45
CA VAL A 117 4.07 -9.54 11.46
C VAL A 117 3.40 -9.54 10.09
N HIS A 118 3.86 -8.70 9.17
CA HIS A 118 3.17 -8.47 7.90
C HIS A 118 1.69 -8.07 8.11
N ASP A 119 0.76 -8.97 7.81
CA ASP A 119 -0.68 -8.88 7.96
C ASP A 119 -1.24 -9.61 9.20
N GLU A 120 -0.38 -10.22 10.01
CA GLU A 120 -0.73 -10.93 11.24
C GLU A 120 -0.73 -10.00 12.46
N LEU A 121 -1.69 -10.20 13.36
CA LEU A 121 -1.72 -9.60 14.70
C LEU A 121 -1.50 -10.68 15.75
N ILE A 122 -0.59 -10.42 16.69
CA ILE A 122 -0.32 -11.29 17.83
C ILE A 122 -0.94 -10.63 19.05
N ILE A 123 -1.88 -11.33 19.69
CA ILE A 123 -2.70 -10.81 20.78
C ILE A 123 -2.55 -11.73 22.00
N GLU A 124 -2.18 -11.16 23.14
CA GLU A 124 -2.26 -11.85 24.42
C GLU A 124 -3.64 -11.60 25.04
N CYS A 125 -4.33 -12.67 25.43
CA CYS A 125 -5.68 -12.58 25.99
C CYS A 125 -6.04 -13.79 26.88
N ASP A 126 -7.12 -13.66 27.64
CA ASP A 126 -7.69 -14.77 28.43
C ASP A 126 -8.21 -15.88 27.49
N GLU A 127 -8.03 -17.15 27.87
CA GLU A 127 -8.42 -18.32 27.07
C GLU A 127 -9.92 -18.36 26.70
N ARG A 128 -10.77 -17.57 27.37
CA ARG A 128 -12.20 -17.45 27.03
C ARG A 128 -12.46 -16.54 25.83
N VAL A 129 -11.49 -15.78 25.36
CA VAL A 129 -11.64 -14.92 24.19
C VAL A 129 -11.77 -15.80 22.94
N SER A 130 -12.84 -15.59 22.18
CA SER A 130 -13.11 -16.37 20.98
C SER A 130 -12.21 -15.95 19.82
N LEU A 131 -11.37 -16.86 19.33
CA LEU A 131 -10.60 -16.67 18.09
C LEU A 131 -11.52 -16.33 16.90
N VAL A 132 -12.65 -17.02 16.75
CA VAL A 132 -13.62 -16.74 15.67
C VAL A 132 -14.07 -15.28 15.72
N ALA A 133 -14.39 -14.77 16.91
CA ALA A 133 -14.78 -13.36 17.07
C ALA A 133 -13.64 -12.40 16.70
N LEU A 134 -12.38 -12.73 17.05
CA LEU A 134 -11.21 -11.93 16.65
C LEU A 134 -11.02 -11.92 15.14
N CYS A 135 -11.10 -13.07 14.47
CA CYS A 135 -11.04 -13.17 13.01
C CYS A 135 -12.18 -12.36 12.36
N GLU A 136 -13.40 -12.42 12.89
CA GLU A 136 -14.52 -11.59 12.41
C GLU A 136 -14.25 -10.10 12.58
N GLN A 137 -13.64 -9.66 13.68
CA GLN A 137 -13.25 -8.25 13.85
C GLN A 137 -12.15 -7.84 12.85
N MET A 138 -11.14 -8.68 12.67
CA MET A 138 -10.01 -8.44 11.79
C MET A 138 -10.41 -8.42 10.31
N ALA A 139 -11.44 -9.19 9.93
CA ALA A 139 -12.00 -9.21 8.59
C ALA A 139 -12.91 -8.01 8.26
N ARG A 140 -13.13 -7.08 9.20
CA ARG A 140 -13.93 -5.86 8.94
C ARG A 140 -13.17 -4.90 8.05
N THR A 141 -13.78 -4.51 6.96
CA THR A 141 -13.22 -3.52 6.04
C THR A 141 -13.47 -2.10 6.53
N PRO A 142 -12.54 -1.17 6.28
CA PRO A 142 -12.78 0.25 6.53
C PRO A 142 -13.83 0.80 5.55
N PRO A 143 -14.56 1.89 5.90
CA PRO A 143 -15.62 2.44 5.06
C PRO A 143 -15.19 2.83 3.63
N TRP A 144 -13.91 3.14 3.41
CA TRP A 144 -13.36 3.49 2.10
C TRP A 144 -13.00 2.26 1.23
N ALA A 145 -13.04 1.05 1.80
CA ALA A 145 -12.75 -0.22 1.12
C ALA A 145 -14.00 -1.12 1.06
N ASP A 146 -15.17 -0.52 0.91
CA ASP A 146 -16.43 -1.26 0.80
C ASP A 146 -16.39 -2.28 -0.36
N GLY A 147 -16.96 -3.46 -0.12
CA GLY A 147 -16.93 -4.58 -1.08
C GLY A 147 -15.61 -5.35 -1.19
N LEU A 148 -14.54 -4.98 -0.46
CA LEU A 148 -13.33 -5.79 -0.41
C LEU A 148 -13.63 -7.15 0.25
N LEU A 149 -13.32 -8.24 -0.45
CA LEU A 149 -13.44 -9.60 0.05
C LEU A 149 -12.29 -9.93 1.02
N LEU A 150 -12.32 -9.33 2.20
CA LEU A 150 -11.33 -9.55 3.26
C LEU A 150 -11.69 -10.80 4.07
N ARG A 151 -10.68 -11.64 4.34
CA ARG A 151 -10.78 -12.80 5.22
C ARG A 151 -9.63 -12.74 6.21
N ALA A 152 -9.88 -13.16 7.44
CA ALA A 152 -8.86 -13.38 8.44
C ALA A 152 -8.92 -14.83 8.88
N ASP A 153 -7.75 -15.40 9.15
CA ASP A 153 -7.59 -16.73 9.73
C ASP A 153 -6.59 -16.60 10.89
N GLY A 154 -6.57 -17.57 11.79
CA GLY A 154 -5.70 -17.53 12.95
C GLY A 154 -5.71 -18.82 13.74
N PHE A 155 -4.87 -18.86 14.78
CA PHE A 155 -4.76 -19.99 15.67
C PHE A 155 -4.45 -19.51 17.09
N GLU A 156 -4.70 -20.38 18.07
CA GLU A 156 -4.40 -20.16 19.48
C GLU A 156 -3.17 -20.98 19.87
N CYS A 157 -2.26 -20.39 20.65
CA CYS A 157 -1.09 -21.10 21.16
C CYS A 157 -0.60 -20.47 22.47
N ASN A 158 0.07 -21.27 23.31
CA ASN A 158 0.61 -20.81 24.60
C ASN A 158 1.92 -20.01 24.46
N PHE A 159 2.54 -20.05 23.28
CA PHE A 159 3.77 -19.34 22.97
C PHE A 159 3.85 -19.11 21.47
N TYR A 160 4.40 -17.97 21.06
CA TYR A 160 4.54 -17.62 19.65
C TYR A 160 5.30 -18.71 18.89
N GLN A 161 4.69 -19.21 17.82
CA GLN A 161 5.28 -20.17 16.89
C GLN A 161 5.34 -19.50 15.53
N LYS A 162 6.55 -19.44 14.97
CA LYS A 162 6.75 -18.95 13.61
C LYS A 162 6.48 -20.11 12.65
N GLU A 163 5.43 -20.00 11.84
CA GLU A 163 5.32 -20.78 10.60
C GLU A 163 6.23 -20.20 9.50
#